data_AF-A0A2A3TTP2-F1
#
_entry.id   AF-A0A2A3TTP2-F1
#
_cell.length_a   1.000
_cell.length_b   1.000
_cell.length_c   1.000
_cell.angle_alpha   90.00
_cell.angle_beta   90.00
_cell.angle_gamma   90.00
#
_symmetry.space_group_name_H-M   'P 1'
#
loop_
_entity.id
_entity.type
_entity.pdbx_description
1 polymer ?
#
loop_
_entity_poly.entity_id
_entity_poly.type
_entity_poly.pdbx_seq_one_letter_code
_entity_poly.pdbx_strand_id
1 'polypeptide(L)'
;MTEKDEAQATNTAVKTTTRKKATPKKKNYSKTMKQETFTAESGNEYLFTYPGTFFVQQKVVDASMVNGFQDKVLLYEALMKNILEGDYDWDYFDKQIQDEDKTNSATAEDHDGNEVEYKLKYPGLKRQYSMVEESRTVNGSIAMAEFNKQLMQHVIVSPNIKFDYWDHHDGYQKIMEEGNVFLGTVGSESDFNEVMEAASDFVNRMFR
;
A
#
# COMPACT_ATOMS: atom_id res chain seq x y z
N MET A 1 -20.51 45.76 -10.80
CA MET A 1 -19.44 45.24 -9.93
C MET A 1 -19.64 43.75 -9.84
N THR A 2 -18.75 43.07 -10.54
CA THR A 2 -18.54 41.62 -10.56
C THR A 2 -17.82 41.21 -9.29
N GLU A 3 -18.24 40.10 -8.68
CA GLU A 3 -17.33 39.13 -8.09
C GLU A 3 -18.02 37.77 -8.19
N LYS A 4 -17.47 36.92 -9.06
CA LYS A 4 -17.77 35.50 -9.14
C LYS A 4 -16.85 34.83 -8.15
N ASP A 5 -17.42 34.18 -7.15
CA ASP A 5 -16.72 33.18 -6.35
C ASP A 5 -16.45 31.96 -7.24
N GLU A 6 -15.21 31.84 -7.70
CA GLU A 6 -14.70 30.58 -8.25
C GLU A 6 -14.23 29.71 -7.09
N ALA A 7 -15.12 28.82 -6.65
CA ALA A 7 -14.72 27.66 -5.87
C ALA A 7 -13.79 26.81 -6.75
N GLN A 8 -12.51 26.75 -6.39
CA GLN A 8 -11.56 25.80 -6.96
C GLN A 8 -12.04 24.39 -6.66
N ALA A 9 -12.59 23.74 -7.68
CA ALA A 9 -12.86 22.32 -7.65
C ALA A 9 -11.52 21.58 -7.59
N THR A 10 -11.24 20.96 -6.44
CA THR A 10 -10.25 19.88 -6.35
C THR A 10 -10.75 18.73 -7.21
N ASN A 11 -10.32 18.73 -8.46
CA ASN A 11 -10.58 17.68 -9.42
C ASN A 11 -9.67 16.49 -9.09
N THR A 12 -9.96 15.78 -8.01
CA THR A 12 -9.33 14.48 -7.75
C THR A 12 -9.99 13.50 -8.70
N ALA A 13 -9.48 13.43 -9.93
CA ALA A 13 -9.87 12.42 -10.88
C ALA A 13 -9.50 11.05 -10.28
N VAL A 14 -10.52 10.32 -9.82
CA VAL A 14 -10.39 8.90 -9.47
C VAL A 14 -10.02 8.20 -10.77
N LYS A 15 -8.73 7.93 -10.95
CA LYS A 15 -8.22 7.19 -12.09
C LYS A 15 -8.79 5.77 -12.00
N THR A 16 -9.61 5.37 -12.97
CA THR A 16 -10.11 4.00 -13.06
C THR A 16 -8.92 3.10 -13.38
N THR A 17 -8.41 2.39 -12.38
CA THR A 17 -7.14 1.71 -12.49
C THR A 17 -7.24 0.42 -13.28
N THR A 18 -6.51 0.31 -14.38
CA THR A 18 -6.53 -0.87 -15.25
C THR A 18 -5.49 -1.88 -14.76
N ARG A 19 -5.90 -2.85 -13.95
CA ARG A 19 -5.02 -3.86 -13.34
C ARG A 19 -4.52 -4.88 -14.37
N LYS A 20 -3.23 -5.24 -14.34
CA LYS A 20 -2.68 -6.28 -15.23
C LYS A 20 -2.99 -7.70 -14.71
N LYS A 21 -3.38 -8.59 -15.64
CA LYS A 21 -3.56 -10.02 -15.39
C LYS A 21 -2.21 -10.72 -15.22
N ALA A 22 -2.02 -11.50 -14.16
CA ALA A 22 -0.79 -12.27 -13.92
C ALA A 22 -1.13 -13.75 -13.64
N THR A 23 -0.30 -14.67 -14.15
CA THR A 23 -0.51 -16.12 -13.98
C THR A 23 0.40 -16.66 -12.88
N PRO A 24 -0.13 -17.20 -11.77
CA PRO A 24 0.68 -17.66 -10.65
C PRO A 24 1.32 -19.03 -10.89
N LYS A 25 2.42 -19.31 -10.17
CA LYS A 25 2.99 -20.67 -10.05
C LYS A 25 2.14 -21.49 -9.07
N LYS A 26 1.67 -22.66 -9.50
CA LYS A 26 0.82 -23.56 -8.69
C LYS A 26 1.61 -24.22 -7.56
N LYS A 27 1.10 -24.17 -6.33
CA LYS A 27 1.49 -25.05 -5.23
C LYS A 27 0.49 -26.21 -5.13
N ASN A 28 0.93 -27.41 -4.78
CA ASN A 28 0.06 -28.59 -4.63
C ASN A 28 -0.32 -28.78 -3.16
N TYR A 29 -1.56 -28.47 -2.78
CA TYR A 29 -2.11 -28.78 -1.46
C TYR A 29 -3.24 -29.83 -1.54
N SER A 30 -3.61 -30.40 -0.39
CA SER A 30 -4.60 -31.49 -0.31
C SER A 30 -6.04 -30.97 -0.43
N LYS A 31 -6.82 -31.53 -1.38
CA LYS A 31 -8.24 -31.23 -1.61
C LYS A 31 -9.19 -31.52 -0.44
N THR A 32 -8.69 -32.10 0.65
CA THR A 32 -9.48 -32.43 1.85
C THR A 32 -9.57 -31.27 2.84
N MET A 33 -8.76 -30.22 2.68
CA MET A 33 -8.79 -29.03 3.52
C MET A 33 -9.95 -28.12 3.12
N LYS A 34 -10.37 -27.22 4.02
CA LYS A 34 -11.36 -26.19 3.65
C LYS A 34 -10.68 -25.20 2.70
N GLN A 35 -11.30 -24.95 1.56
CA GLN A 35 -10.76 -24.06 0.52
C GLN A 35 -11.84 -23.09 0.02
N GLU A 36 -11.41 -21.94 -0.48
CA GLU A 36 -12.28 -20.96 -1.12
C GLU A 36 -11.54 -20.28 -2.26
N THR A 37 -12.16 -20.17 -3.43
CA THR A 37 -11.62 -19.37 -4.55
C THR A 37 -12.16 -17.95 -4.44
N PHE A 38 -11.26 -16.98 -4.38
CA PHE A 38 -11.56 -15.56 -4.51
C PHE A 38 -11.24 -15.08 -5.93
N THR A 39 -12.15 -14.33 -6.53
CA THR A 39 -11.93 -13.70 -7.85
C THR A 39 -11.78 -12.20 -7.64
N ALA A 40 -10.59 -11.70 -7.96
CA ALA A 40 -10.24 -10.27 -7.97
C ALA A 40 -11.06 -9.48 -8.99
N GLU A 41 -11.16 -8.16 -8.82
CA GLU A 41 -11.81 -7.29 -9.82
C GLU A 41 -11.10 -7.35 -11.19
N SER A 42 -9.80 -7.65 -11.19
CA SER A 42 -9.01 -7.92 -12.41
C SER A 42 -9.40 -9.22 -13.13
N GLY A 43 -10.21 -10.08 -12.50
CA GLY A 43 -10.56 -11.41 -12.97
C GLY A 43 -9.48 -12.48 -12.69
N ASN A 44 -8.45 -12.16 -11.91
CA ASN A 44 -7.51 -13.17 -11.39
C ASN A 44 -8.19 -14.00 -10.30
N GLU A 45 -7.94 -15.31 -10.30
CA GLU A 45 -8.46 -16.21 -9.27
C GLU A 45 -7.34 -16.60 -8.29
N TYR A 46 -7.68 -16.57 -7.00
CA TYR A 46 -6.80 -16.89 -5.89
C TYR A 46 -7.48 -17.97 -5.04
N LEU A 47 -6.85 -19.14 -4.94
CA LEU A 47 -7.36 -20.22 -4.09
C LEU A 47 -6.77 -20.06 -2.68
N PHE A 48 -7.64 -19.94 -1.68
CA PHE A 48 -7.28 -19.90 -0.27
C PHE A 48 -7.51 -21.25 0.37
N THR A 49 -6.61 -21.65 1.25
CA THR A 49 -6.70 -22.91 1.99
C THR A 49 -6.46 -22.70 3.46
N TYR A 50 -7.28 -23.37 4.27
CA TYR A 50 -7.17 -23.35 5.70
C TYR A 50 -6.42 -24.60 6.20
N PRO A 51 -5.11 -24.50 6.53
CA PRO A 51 -4.28 -25.64 6.90
C PRO A 51 -4.53 -26.19 8.32
N GLY A 52 -5.56 -25.68 9.00
CA GLY A 52 -5.95 -26.09 10.34
C GLY A 52 -5.62 -25.05 11.42
N THR A 53 -6.44 -25.03 12.46
CA THR A 53 -6.49 -23.94 13.44
C THR A 53 -5.17 -23.71 14.18
N PHE A 54 -4.53 -24.78 14.67
CA PHE A 54 -3.24 -24.64 15.37
C PHE A 54 -2.15 -24.07 14.44
N PHE A 55 -2.11 -24.52 13.18
CA PHE A 55 -1.14 -24.03 12.22
C PHE A 55 -1.37 -22.56 11.90
N VAL A 56 -2.62 -22.15 11.65
CA VAL A 56 -2.96 -20.75 11.35
C VAL A 56 -2.68 -19.83 12.53
N GLN A 57 -3.04 -20.25 13.75
CA GLN A 57 -2.70 -19.50 14.96
C GLN A 57 -1.18 -19.25 15.03
N GLN A 58 -0.37 -20.31 14.90
CA GLN A 58 1.08 -20.19 15.04
C GLN A 58 1.77 -19.46 13.87
N LYS A 59 1.37 -19.74 12.63
CA LYS A 59 2.11 -19.33 11.42
C LYS A 59 1.56 -18.09 10.73
N VAL A 60 0.36 -17.64 11.12
CA VAL A 60 -0.27 -16.44 10.57
C VAL A 60 -0.54 -15.42 11.66
N VAL A 61 -1.30 -15.80 12.70
CA VAL A 61 -1.69 -14.86 13.74
C VAL A 61 -0.49 -14.49 14.62
N ASP A 62 0.09 -15.46 15.34
CA ASP A 62 1.20 -15.21 16.27
C ASP A 62 2.43 -14.68 15.54
N ALA A 63 2.69 -15.17 14.32
CA ALA A 63 3.82 -14.74 13.49
C ALA A 63 3.73 -13.29 13.00
N SER A 64 2.53 -12.68 13.04
CA SER A 64 2.31 -11.29 12.64
C SER A 64 2.22 -10.31 13.82
N MET A 65 2.41 -10.77 15.05
CA MET A 65 2.35 -9.90 16.23
C MET A 65 3.71 -9.28 16.55
N VAL A 66 3.76 -7.95 16.64
CA VAL A 66 4.93 -7.16 17.06
C VAL A 66 4.49 -6.18 18.14
N ASN A 67 5.16 -6.22 19.30
CA ASN A 67 4.90 -5.31 20.43
C ASN A 67 3.42 -5.24 20.86
N GLY A 68 2.69 -6.36 20.74
CA GLY A 68 1.27 -6.44 21.12
C GLY A 68 0.27 -5.97 20.06
N PHE A 69 0.73 -5.55 18.88
CA PHE A 69 -0.10 -5.19 17.74
C PHE A 69 0.17 -6.13 16.57
N GLN A 70 -0.81 -6.26 15.68
CA GLN A 70 -0.63 -6.98 14.45
C GLN A 70 0.06 -6.07 13.41
N ASP A 71 1.23 -6.50 12.96
CA ASP A 71 1.99 -5.87 11.88
C ASP A 71 1.45 -6.34 10.53
N LYS A 72 1.03 -5.39 9.67
CA LYS A 72 0.42 -5.74 8.38
C LYS A 72 1.41 -6.38 7.42
N VAL A 73 2.67 -5.95 7.41
CA VAL A 73 3.69 -6.52 6.52
C VAL A 73 3.87 -8.00 6.84
N LEU A 74 4.03 -8.34 8.13
CA LEU A 74 4.18 -9.73 8.58
C LEU A 74 2.91 -10.54 8.38
N LEU A 75 1.73 -9.96 8.62
CA LEU A 75 0.45 -10.61 8.36
C LEU A 75 0.33 -11.00 6.88
N TYR A 76 0.56 -10.05 5.98
CA TYR A 76 0.42 -10.29 4.54
C TYR A 76 1.44 -11.29 4.02
N GLU A 77 2.70 -11.22 4.49
CA GLU A 77 3.70 -12.25 4.20
C GLU A 77 3.26 -13.63 4.67
N ALA A 78 2.65 -13.73 5.86
CA ALA A 78 2.15 -14.98 6.38
C ALA A 78 0.93 -15.51 5.61
N LEU A 79 0.00 -14.64 5.18
CA LEU A 79 -1.15 -15.01 4.35
C LEU A 79 -0.68 -15.53 2.98
N MET A 80 0.16 -14.79 2.28
CA MET A 80 0.73 -15.20 0.98
C MET A 80 1.45 -16.55 1.08
N LYS A 81 2.18 -16.78 2.19
CA LYS A 81 2.95 -18.00 2.39
C LYS A 81 2.11 -19.21 2.75
N ASN A 82 1.10 -19.02 3.61
CA ASN A 82 0.44 -20.12 4.32
C ASN A 82 -1.04 -20.32 3.96
N ILE A 83 -1.70 -19.29 3.40
CA ILE A 83 -3.13 -19.33 3.09
C ILE A 83 -3.37 -19.36 1.58
N LEU A 84 -2.63 -18.56 0.80
CA LEU A 84 -2.78 -18.56 -0.65
C LEU A 84 -2.09 -19.78 -1.29
N GLU A 85 -2.81 -20.48 -2.16
CA GLU A 85 -2.28 -21.60 -2.93
C GLU A 85 -1.51 -21.14 -4.17
N GLY A 86 -0.33 -20.59 -3.95
CA GLY A 86 0.58 -20.20 -5.02
C GLY A 86 1.87 -19.60 -4.50
N ASP A 87 2.82 -19.40 -5.40
CA ASP A 87 4.05 -18.67 -5.09
C ASP A 87 3.81 -17.17 -5.27
N TYR A 88 3.11 -16.59 -4.29
CA TYR A 88 2.82 -15.17 -4.22
C TYR A 88 3.80 -14.49 -3.28
N ASP A 89 4.31 -13.35 -3.72
CA ASP A 89 5.16 -12.44 -2.96
C ASP A 89 4.82 -11.00 -3.37
N TRP A 90 5.46 -10.04 -2.72
CA TRP A 90 5.30 -8.63 -3.03
C TRP A 90 5.61 -8.32 -4.51
N ASP A 91 6.66 -8.94 -5.06
CA ASP A 91 7.09 -8.75 -6.45
C ASP A 91 6.04 -9.22 -7.47
N TYR A 92 5.30 -10.29 -7.17
CA TYR A 92 4.18 -10.75 -8.00
C TYR A 92 3.11 -9.66 -8.12
N PHE A 93 2.74 -9.03 -7.01
CA PHE A 93 1.72 -7.98 -6.98
C PHE A 93 2.24 -6.65 -7.55
N ASP A 94 3.51 -6.29 -7.29
CA ASP A 94 4.15 -5.09 -7.85
C ASP A 94 4.26 -5.12 -9.39
N LYS A 95 4.30 -6.32 -10.00
CA LYS A 95 4.27 -6.49 -11.47
C LYS A 95 2.90 -6.22 -12.08
N GLN A 96 1.84 -6.16 -11.28
CA GLN A 96 0.49 -5.84 -11.77
C GLN A 96 0.33 -4.33 -12.02
N ILE A 97 1.11 -3.51 -11.33
CA ILE A 97 1.16 -2.05 -11.44
C ILE A 97 1.87 -1.66 -12.75
N GLN A 98 1.33 -0.71 -13.49
CA GLN A 98 1.93 -0.27 -14.76
C GLN A 98 3.21 0.51 -14.50
N ASP A 99 4.23 0.36 -15.36
CA ASP A 99 5.52 1.00 -15.11
C ASP A 99 5.44 2.52 -15.31
N GLU A 100 4.61 2.99 -16.24
CA GLU A 100 4.30 4.42 -16.41
C GLU A 100 3.67 5.06 -15.17
N ASP A 101 2.92 4.29 -14.39
CA ASP A 101 2.19 4.78 -13.22
C ASP A 101 3.04 4.83 -11.94
N LYS A 102 4.23 4.22 -11.96
CA LYS A 102 5.19 4.22 -10.84
C LYS A 102 5.94 5.54 -10.68
N THR A 103 5.64 6.55 -11.48
CA THR A 103 6.26 7.88 -11.38
C THR A 103 5.21 8.97 -11.55
N ASN A 104 5.38 10.09 -10.85
CA ASN A 104 4.55 11.27 -11.01
C ASN A 104 5.36 12.53 -10.65
N SER A 105 4.79 13.71 -10.80
CA SER A 105 5.31 14.95 -10.21
C SER A 105 4.23 15.76 -9.52
N ALA A 106 4.65 16.56 -8.55
CA ALA A 106 3.82 17.53 -7.85
C ALA A 106 4.54 18.88 -7.82
N THR A 107 3.81 19.98 -7.86
CA THR A 107 4.40 21.33 -7.77
C THR A 107 3.90 22.05 -6.53
N ALA A 108 4.74 22.91 -5.96
CA ALA A 108 4.33 23.86 -4.92
C ALA A 108 4.99 25.22 -5.17
N GLU A 109 4.27 26.29 -4.90
CA GLU A 109 4.81 27.65 -4.87
C GLU A 109 5.56 27.86 -3.55
N ASP A 110 6.75 28.43 -3.64
CA ASP A 110 7.55 28.83 -2.50
C ASP A 110 7.24 30.29 -2.08
N HIS A 111 7.68 30.71 -0.90
CA HIS A 111 7.44 32.05 -0.34
C HIS A 111 7.98 33.20 -1.20
N ASP A 112 8.94 32.93 -2.09
CA ASP A 112 9.49 33.88 -3.06
C ASP A 112 8.70 33.94 -4.39
N GLY A 113 7.62 33.16 -4.49
CA GLY A 113 6.74 33.05 -5.65
C GLY A 113 7.24 32.10 -6.73
N ASN A 114 8.35 31.39 -6.52
CA ASN A 114 8.85 30.41 -7.49
C ASN A 114 8.10 29.08 -7.35
N GLU A 115 7.74 28.46 -8.48
CA GLU A 115 7.24 27.08 -8.47
C GLU A 115 8.39 26.07 -8.42
N VAL A 116 8.32 25.14 -7.47
CA VAL A 116 9.26 24.01 -7.34
C VAL A 116 8.55 22.73 -7.74
N GLU A 117 9.15 21.97 -8.67
CA GLU A 117 8.69 20.64 -9.06
C GLU A 117 9.35 19.54 -8.21
N TYR A 118 8.52 18.65 -7.67
CA TYR A 118 8.90 17.47 -6.89
C TYR A 118 8.60 16.21 -7.69
N LYS A 119 9.62 15.38 -7.92
CA LYS A 119 9.48 14.09 -8.61
C LYS A 119 9.16 12.99 -7.62
N LEU A 120 8.09 12.26 -7.90
CA LEU A 120 7.60 11.15 -7.09
C LEU A 120 7.93 9.82 -7.77
N LYS A 121 8.35 8.83 -6.99
CA LYS A 121 8.56 7.47 -7.46
C LYS A 121 7.92 6.48 -6.49
N TYR A 122 7.17 5.53 -7.02
CA TYR A 122 6.53 4.50 -6.23
C TYR A 122 7.59 3.52 -5.69
N PRO A 123 7.64 3.28 -4.37
CA PRO A 123 8.72 2.50 -3.77
C PRO A 123 8.45 0.99 -3.76
N GLY A 124 7.31 0.53 -4.28
CA GLY A 124 6.86 -0.86 -4.21
C GLY A 124 5.93 -1.12 -3.01
N LEU A 125 5.04 -2.11 -3.14
CA LEU A 125 4.01 -2.44 -2.16
C LEU A 125 4.61 -2.74 -0.78
N LYS A 126 5.66 -3.57 -0.72
CA LYS A 126 6.30 -3.91 0.56
C LYS A 126 6.76 -2.66 1.29
N ARG A 127 7.41 -1.74 0.58
CA ARG A 127 7.92 -0.51 1.19
C ARG A 127 6.77 0.40 1.60
N GLN A 128 5.74 0.59 0.77
CA GLN A 128 4.55 1.37 1.14
C GLN A 128 3.97 0.94 2.49
N TYR A 129 3.77 -0.36 2.70
CA TYR A 129 3.26 -0.88 3.97
C TYR A 129 4.28 -0.76 5.11
N SER A 130 5.56 -1.00 4.82
CA SER A 130 6.63 -0.87 5.83
C SER A 130 6.74 0.56 6.35
N MET A 131 6.53 1.57 5.49
CA MET A 131 6.54 2.98 5.90
C MET A 131 5.45 3.28 6.94
N VAL A 132 4.28 2.66 6.85
CA VAL A 132 3.20 2.82 7.83
C VAL A 132 3.57 2.15 9.15
N GLU A 133 4.07 0.90 9.10
CA GLU A 133 4.43 0.16 10.31
C GLU A 133 5.63 0.78 11.05
N GLU A 134 6.63 1.26 10.33
CA GLU A 134 7.78 1.99 10.89
C GLU A 134 7.40 3.36 11.48
N SER A 135 6.25 3.90 11.09
CA SER A 135 5.73 5.17 11.62
C SER A 135 4.76 4.97 12.78
N ARG A 136 4.54 3.74 13.23
CA ARG A 136 3.60 3.41 14.30
C ARG A 136 4.22 3.71 15.67
N THR A 137 3.47 4.43 16.50
CA THR A 137 3.83 4.70 17.89
C THR A 137 3.50 3.52 18.80
N VAL A 138 3.99 3.57 20.04
CA VAL A 138 3.74 2.53 21.06
C VAL A 138 2.26 2.27 21.38
N ASN A 139 1.37 3.23 21.08
CA ASN A 139 -0.07 3.07 21.28
C ASN A 139 -0.81 2.57 20.02
N GLY A 140 -0.08 2.26 18.95
CA GLY A 140 -0.63 1.79 17.68
C GLY A 140 -1.05 2.88 16.69
N SER A 141 -1.01 4.17 17.07
CA SER A 141 -1.31 5.30 16.19
C SER A 141 -0.13 5.65 15.29
N ILE A 142 -0.37 6.25 14.13
CA ILE A 142 0.68 6.68 13.20
C ILE A 142 1.22 8.05 13.65
N ALA A 143 2.53 8.14 13.85
CA ALA A 143 3.24 9.41 14.00
C ALA A 143 3.44 10.04 12.61
N MET A 144 2.66 11.08 12.31
CA MET A 144 2.70 11.72 10.98
C MET A 144 4.08 12.29 10.63
N ALA A 145 4.85 12.77 11.61
CA ALA A 145 6.21 13.24 11.38
C ALA A 145 7.14 12.10 10.88
N GLU A 146 7.04 10.90 11.45
CA GLU A 146 7.80 9.74 10.96
C GLU A 146 7.28 9.29 9.59
N PHE A 147 5.96 9.30 9.36
CA PHE A 147 5.42 8.95 8.04
C PHE A 147 5.87 9.94 6.94
N ASN A 148 5.86 11.24 7.23
CA ASN A 148 6.32 12.26 6.28
C ASN A 148 7.84 12.17 6.03
N LYS A 149 8.62 11.78 7.04
CA LYS A 149 10.03 11.42 6.85
C LYS A 149 10.19 10.28 5.85
N GLN A 150 9.34 9.27 5.94
CA GLN A 150 9.35 8.12 5.03
C GLN A 150 8.97 8.54 3.60
N LEU A 151 7.99 9.43 3.43
CA LEU A 151 7.64 10.00 2.12
C LEU A 151 8.83 10.73 1.49
N MET A 152 9.49 11.62 2.24
CA MET A 152 10.69 12.32 1.77
C MET A 152 11.85 11.39 1.42
N GLN A 153 12.00 10.27 2.15
CA GLN A 153 13.10 9.33 1.95
C GLN A 153 12.87 8.36 0.78
N HIS A 154 11.63 7.93 0.54
CA HIS A 154 11.34 6.81 -0.34
C HIS A 154 10.47 7.15 -1.54
N VAL A 155 9.73 8.26 -1.49
CA VAL A 155 8.75 8.64 -2.51
C VAL A 155 9.19 9.88 -3.26
N ILE A 156 9.62 10.92 -2.54
CA ILE A 156 10.05 12.18 -3.13
C ILE A 156 11.54 12.06 -3.48
N VAL A 157 11.84 11.81 -4.76
CA VAL A 157 13.20 11.49 -5.22
C VAL A 157 13.97 12.72 -5.72
N SER A 158 13.29 13.83 -5.98
CA SER A 158 13.91 15.09 -6.38
C SER A 158 12.98 16.28 -6.08
N PRO A 159 13.48 17.40 -5.54
CA PRO A 159 14.78 17.52 -4.88
C PRO A 159 14.91 16.53 -3.71
N ASN A 160 16.13 16.21 -3.31
CA ASN A 160 16.35 15.36 -2.13
C ASN A 160 16.13 16.21 -0.87
N ILE A 161 14.96 16.04 -0.26
CA ILE A 161 14.47 16.88 0.83
C ILE A 161 14.46 16.15 2.17
N LYS A 162 14.55 16.93 3.23
CA LYS A 162 14.45 16.52 4.64
C LYS A 162 13.69 17.59 5.40
N PHE A 163 13.44 17.41 6.70
CA PHE A 163 12.67 18.38 7.48
C PHE A 163 13.25 19.81 7.48
N ASP A 164 14.57 19.95 7.53
CA ASP A 164 15.29 21.23 7.50
C ASP A 164 15.13 22.02 6.18
N TYR A 165 14.78 21.34 5.09
CA TYR A 165 14.43 22.00 3.82
C TYR A 165 13.23 22.94 4.01
N TRP A 166 12.22 22.49 4.76
CA TRP A 166 10.96 23.21 4.97
C TRP A 166 11.08 24.38 5.95
N ASP A 167 12.22 24.52 6.65
CA ASP A 167 12.50 25.72 7.44
C ASP A 167 12.75 26.96 6.56
N HIS A 168 13.02 26.73 5.26
CA HIS A 168 13.36 27.77 4.28
C HIS A 168 12.50 27.71 3.01
N HIS A 169 11.58 26.75 2.89
CA HIS A 169 10.74 26.56 1.71
C HIS A 169 9.30 26.25 2.13
N ASP A 170 8.34 26.87 1.43
CA ASP A 170 6.92 26.58 1.59
C ASP A 170 6.48 25.32 0.84
N GLY A 171 5.25 24.88 1.08
CA GLY A 171 4.64 23.75 0.36
C GLY A 171 4.69 22.39 1.06
N TYR A 172 5.23 22.30 2.29
CA TYR A 172 5.35 21.05 3.04
C TYR A 172 4.06 20.22 3.05
N GLN A 173 2.94 20.82 3.49
CA GLN A 173 1.66 20.11 3.60
C GLN A 173 1.19 19.58 2.24
N LYS A 174 1.25 20.41 1.19
CA LYS A 174 0.84 20.04 -0.16
C LYS A 174 1.66 18.87 -0.68
N ILE A 175 2.98 18.93 -0.58
CA ILE A 175 3.86 17.89 -1.14
C ILE A 175 3.75 16.58 -0.36
N MET A 176 3.57 16.61 0.96
CA MET A 176 3.32 15.39 1.74
C MET A 176 1.96 14.75 1.39
N GLU A 177 0.92 15.57 1.21
CA GLU A 177 -0.41 15.10 0.80
C GLU A 177 -0.37 14.47 -0.60
N GLU A 178 0.22 15.15 -1.59
CA GLU A 178 0.39 14.63 -2.96
C GLU A 178 1.22 13.35 -2.98
N GLY A 179 2.29 13.27 -2.17
CA GLY A 179 3.09 12.06 -2.01
C GLY A 179 2.27 10.87 -1.46
N ASN A 180 1.41 11.12 -0.47
CA ASN A 180 0.54 10.09 0.11
C ASN A 180 -0.58 9.66 -0.86
N VAL A 181 -1.21 10.62 -1.55
CA VAL A 181 -2.22 10.35 -2.58
C VAL A 181 -1.63 9.52 -3.71
N PHE A 182 -0.43 9.87 -4.18
CA PHE A 182 0.31 9.12 -5.18
C PHE A 182 0.55 7.67 -4.72
N LEU A 183 1.06 7.47 -3.50
CA LEU A 183 1.25 6.11 -2.95
C LEU A 183 -0.04 5.29 -2.92
N GLY A 184 -1.14 5.87 -2.41
CA GLY A 184 -2.42 5.18 -2.32
C GLY A 184 -2.99 4.81 -3.69
N THR A 185 -2.89 5.76 -4.64
CA THR A 185 -3.37 5.57 -6.02
C THR A 185 -2.60 4.43 -6.70
N VAL A 186 -1.27 4.48 -6.68
CA VAL A 186 -0.43 3.48 -7.36
C VAL A 186 -0.48 2.11 -6.65
N GLY A 187 -0.54 2.08 -5.32
CA GLY A 187 -0.73 0.82 -4.59
C GLY A 187 -2.05 0.11 -4.92
N SER A 188 -3.11 0.88 -5.24
CA SER A 188 -4.43 0.35 -5.58
C SER A 188 -4.54 -0.28 -6.98
N GLU A 189 -3.50 -0.13 -7.82
CA GLU A 189 -3.48 -0.73 -9.16
C GLU A 189 -3.26 -2.24 -9.14
N SER A 190 -2.91 -2.80 -7.98
CA SER A 190 -2.72 -4.23 -7.78
C SER A 190 -3.92 -4.85 -7.06
N ASP A 191 -4.14 -6.15 -7.30
CA ASP A 191 -5.06 -6.98 -6.52
C ASP A 191 -4.61 -7.16 -5.06
N PHE A 192 -3.43 -6.69 -4.67
CA PHE A 192 -2.83 -6.97 -3.36
C PHE A 192 -3.78 -6.70 -2.19
N ASN A 193 -4.36 -5.50 -2.12
CA ASN A 193 -5.20 -5.10 -0.98
C ASN A 193 -6.44 -5.99 -0.87
N GLU A 194 -7.19 -6.15 -1.96
CA GLU A 194 -8.41 -6.96 -1.97
C GLU A 194 -8.12 -8.43 -1.68
N VAL A 195 -7.02 -8.98 -2.18
CA VAL A 195 -6.65 -10.39 -1.95
C VAL A 195 -6.23 -10.60 -0.50
N MET A 196 -5.46 -9.69 0.09
CA MET A 196 -5.04 -9.78 1.49
C MET A 196 -6.21 -9.61 2.46
N GLU A 197 -7.15 -8.71 2.15
CA GLU A 197 -8.39 -8.54 2.92
C GLU A 197 -9.26 -9.80 2.82
N ALA A 198 -9.50 -10.31 1.61
CA ALA A 198 -10.28 -11.54 1.40
C ALA A 198 -9.64 -12.76 2.09
N ALA A 199 -8.31 -12.89 2.05
CA ALA A 199 -7.60 -13.97 2.73
C ALA A 199 -7.70 -13.85 4.26
N SER A 200 -7.62 -12.62 4.80
CA SER A 200 -7.82 -12.35 6.23
C SER A 200 -9.23 -12.72 6.68
N ASP A 201 -10.24 -12.32 5.90
CA ASP A 201 -11.64 -12.64 6.18
C ASP A 201 -11.94 -14.12 6.08
N PHE A 202 -11.34 -14.82 5.12
CA PHE A 202 -11.38 -16.27 5.02
C PHE A 202 -10.85 -16.92 6.30
N VAL A 203 -9.65 -16.52 6.76
CA VAL A 203 -9.07 -17.03 8.01
C VAL A 203 -9.97 -16.74 9.22
N ASN A 204 -10.46 -15.50 9.35
CA ASN A 204 -11.30 -15.09 10.46
C ASN A 204 -12.62 -15.87 10.55
N ARG A 205 -13.24 -16.19 9.40
CA ARG A 205 -14.45 -17.04 9.37
C ARG A 205 -14.19 -18.47 9.83
N MET A 206 -12.98 -19.00 9.62
CA MET A 206 -12.65 -20.36 10.00
C MET A 206 -12.35 -20.54 11.50
N PHE A 207 -12.09 -19.44 12.21
CA PHE A 207 -11.97 -19.42 13.67
C PHE A 207 -13.31 -19.39 14.40
N ARG A 208 -14.40 -19.07 13.70
CA ARG A 208 -15.75 -18.94 14.28
C ARG A 208 -16.51 -20.27 14.30
#